data_AF-A0A2H0T8R6-F1
#
_entry.id   AF-A0A2H0T8R6-F1
#
_cell.length_a   1.000
_cell.length_b   1.000
_cell.length_c   1.000
_cell.angle_alpha   90.00
_cell.angle_beta   90.00
_cell.angle_gamma   90.00
#
_symmetry.space_group_name_H-M   'P 1'
#
loop_
_entity.id
_entity.type
_entity.pdbx_description
1 polymer ?
#
loop_
_entity_poly.entity_id
_entity_poly.type
_entity_poly.pdbx_seq_one_letter_code
_entity_poly.pdbx_strand_id
1 'polypeptide(L)' 'MPKLIPREYVLRVCQPGTENACSYLMCSSNGFECAKGTEFEKRLQAKRMSVAMRALNNNCSGFGNEENNENNIEKLN' A
#
# COMPACT_ATOMS: atom_id res chain seq x y z
N MET A 1 5.84 -2.31 13.53
CA MET A 1 4.37 -2.46 13.52
C MET A 1 3.81 -1.80 12.27
N PRO A 2 2.72 -2.30 11.68
CA PRO A 2 2.05 -1.67 10.54
C PRO A 2 1.59 -0.24 10.87
N LYS A 3 1.71 0.68 9.91
CA LYS A 3 1.27 2.06 10.06
C LYS A 3 -0.22 2.16 9.72
N LEU A 4 -1.00 2.82 10.59
CA LEU A 4 -2.38 3.18 10.26
C LEU A 4 -2.42 4.16 9.10
N ILE A 5 -3.33 3.94 8.17
CA ILE A 5 -3.48 4.73 6.94
C ILE A 5 -4.82 5.46 6.91
N PRO A 6 -4.83 6.76 6.56
CA PRO A 6 -6.05 7.53 6.42
C PRO A 6 -6.87 7.02 5.23
N ARG A 7 -8.19 7.14 5.36
CA ARG A 7 -9.16 6.58 4.40
C ARG A 7 -8.97 7.14 3.00
N GLU A 8 -8.58 8.40 2.88
CA GLU A 8 -8.33 9.10 1.61
C GLU A 8 -7.15 8.47 0.87
N TYR A 9 -6.10 8.07 1.59
CA TYR A 9 -4.97 7.35 0.99
C TYR A 9 -5.40 5.94 0.55
N VAL A 10 -6.19 5.25 1.38
CA VAL A 10 -6.72 3.92 1.05
C VAL A 10 -7.54 3.96 -0.23
N LEU A 11 -8.46 4.92 -0.38
CA LEU A 11 -9.32 5.00 -1.57
C LEU A 11 -8.57 5.44 -2.81
N ARG A 12 -7.66 6.42 -2.72
CA ARG A 12 -6.94 6.94 -3.89
C ARG A 12 -5.78 6.05 -4.34
N VAL A 13 -5.01 5.53 -3.39
CA VAL A 13 -3.76 4.82 -3.64
C VAL A 13 -3.93 3.31 -3.52
N CYS A 14 -4.55 2.83 -2.44
CA CYS A 14 -4.70 1.38 -2.22
C CYS A 14 -5.88 0.76 -3.00
N GLN A 15 -6.89 1.56 -3.36
CA GLN A 15 -8.00 1.23 -4.26
C GLN A 15 -8.71 -0.12 -3.96
N PRO A 16 -9.10 -0.41 -2.71
CA PRO A 16 -9.79 -1.66 -2.38
C PRO A 16 -11.11 -1.78 -3.16
N GLY A 17 -11.48 -3.01 -3.53
CA GLY A 17 -12.68 -3.29 -4.31
C GLY A 17 -12.55 -3.07 -5.83
N THR A 18 -11.34 -2.75 -6.31
CA THR A 18 -11.04 -2.60 -7.75
C THR A 18 -10.03 -3.64 -8.22
N GLU A 19 -9.84 -3.77 -9.53
CA GLU A 19 -8.76 -4.59 -10.12
C GLU A 19 -7.37 -4.07 -9.74
N ASN A 20 -7.26 -2.78 -9.42
CA ASN A 20 -6.02 -2.12 -9.02
C ASN A 20 -5.75 -2.20 -7.51
N ALA A 21 -6.44 -3.07 -6.76
CA ALA A 21 -6.26 -3.17 -5.32
C ALA A 21 -4.80 -3.48 -4.92
N CYS A 22 -4.27 -2.68 -3.99
CA CYS A 22 -2.91 -2.83 -3.47
C CYS A 22 -2.79 -4.06 -2.58
N SER A 23 -1.81 -4.90 -2.87
CA SER A 23 -1.56 -6.19 -2.21
C SER A 23 -1.10 -6.06 -0.75
N TYR A 24 -0.70 -4.86 -0.36
CA TYR A 24 -0.09 -4.55 0.95
C TYR A 24 -1.03 -3.80 1.89
N LEU A 25 -2.31 -3.64 1.51
CA LEU A 25 -3.36 -3.11 2.37
C LEU A 25 -3.82 -4.21 3.34
N MET A 26 -3.77 -3.93 4.64
CA MET A 26 -4.35 -4.78 5.69
C MET A 26 -5.49 -4.06 6.40
N CYS A 27 -6.34 -4.82 7.08
CA CYS A 27 -7.41 -4.32 7.93
C CYS A 27 -7.28 -4.97 9.31
N SER A 28 -7.33 -4.17 10.37
CA SER A 28 -7.30 -4.59 11.76
C SER A 28 -8.47 -3.97 12.53
N SER A 29 -8.58 -4.24 13.83
CA SER A 29 -9.57 -3.58 14.70
C SER A 29 -9.39 -2.07 14.79
N ASN A 30 -8.18 -1.57 14.49
CA ASN A 30 -7.83 -0.14 14.55
C ASN A 30 -8.04 0.57 13.21
N GLY A 31 -8.44 -0.15 12.16
CA GLY A 31 -8.67 0.40 10.83
C GLY A 31 -7.74 -0.19 9.77
N PHE A 32 -7.42 0.61 8.77
CA PHE A 32 -6.56 0.20 7.65
C PHE A 32 -5.09 0.37 8.00
N GLU A 33 -4.28 -0.60 7.60
CA GLU A 33 -2.86 -0.65 7.89
C GLU A 33 -2.03 -0.93 6.63
N CYS A 34 -0.85 -0.33 6.55
CA CYS A 34 0.12 -0.61 5.49
C CYS A 34 1.12 -1.67 5.94
N ALA A 35 1.20 -2.78 5.19
CA ALA A 35 2.15 -3.86 5.47
C ALA A 35 3.58 -3.61 4.94
N LYS A 36 3.80 -2.57 4.13
CA LYS A 36 5.14 -2.24 3.60
C LYS A 36 6.06 -1.74 4.71
N GLY A 37 7.32 -2.17 4.68
CA GLY A 37 8.30 -1.93 5.74
C GLY A 37 8.07 -2.78 6.99
N THR A 38 7.15 -3.76 6.94
CA THR A 38 6.87 -4.66 8.07
C THR A 38 7.26 -6.10 7.74
N GLU A 39 7.27 -6.98 8.73
CA GLU A 39 7.50 -8.42 8.54
C GLU A 39 6.46 -9.08 7.61
N PHE A 40 5.25 -8.50 7.51
CA PHE A 40 4.19 -9.02 6.65
C PHE A 40 4.45 -8.78 5.16
N GLU A 41 5.30 -7.80 4.80
CA GLU A 41 5.57 -7.44 3.41
C GLU A 41 6.04 -8.64 2.59
N LYS A 42 7.03 -9.38 3.10
CA LYS A 42 7.58 -10.57 2.43
C LYS A 42 6.52 -11.65 2.20
N ARG A 43 5.63 -11.85 3.19
CA ARG A 43 4.56 -12.84 3.11
C ARG A 43 3.50 -12.45 2.08
N LEU A 44 3.10 -11.18 2.06
CA LEU A 44 2.15 -10.67 1.06
C LEU A 44 2.77 -10.64 -0.33
N GLN A 45 4.05 -10.31 -0.46
CA GLN A 45 4.79 -10.40 -1.72
C GLN A 45 4.80 -11.84 -2.27
N ALA A 46 5.06 -12.85 -1.43
CA ALA A 46 5.02 -14.24 -1.87
C ALA A 46 3.62 -14.68 -2.32
N LYS A 47 2.57 -14.28 -1.60
CA LYS A 47 1.17 -14.55 -2.00
C LYS A 47 0.78 -13.85 -3.30
N ARG A 48 1.23 -12.61 -3.48
CA ARG A 48 1.05 -11.82 -4.70
C ARG A 48 1.68 -12.50 -5.90
N MET A 49 2.96 -12.90 -5.78
CA MET A 49 3.71 -13.57 -6.84
C MET A 49 3.17 -14.97 -7.18
N SER A 50 2.57 -15.67 -6.22
CA SER A 50 1.88 -16.95 -6.46
C SER A 50 0.45 -16.79 -6.94
N VAL A 51 -0.05 -15.55 -7.11
CA VAL A 51 -1.42 -15.25 -7.52
C VAL A 51 -2.47 -15.85 -6.55
N ALA A 52 -2.09 -16.08 -5.30
CA ALA A 52 -2.94 -16.63 -4.25
C ALA A 52 -3.85 -15.57 -3.59
N MET A 53 -3.91 -14.37 -4.17
CA MET A 53 -4.73 -13.24 -3.72
C MET A 53 -5.25 -12.45 -4.92
N ARG A 54 -6.37 -11.74 -4.75
CA ARG A 54 -6.95 -10.89 -5.80
C ARG A 54 -6.28 -9.52 -5.92
N ALA A 55 -5.81 -8.96 -4.80
CA ALA A 55 -5.04 -7.74 -4.81
C ALA A 55 -3.62 -8.07 -5.29
N LEU A 56 -3.31 -7.80 -6.56
CA LEU A 56 -2.03 -8.16 -7.20
C LEU A 56 -1.10 -6.97 -7.42
N ASN A 57 -1.62 -5.76 -7.22
CA ASN A 57 -0.91 -4.54 -7.56
C ASN A 57 -0.04 -4.02 -6.41
N ASN A 58 0.97 -3.24 -6.79
CA ASN A 58 1.90 -2.59 -5.89
C ASN A 58 1.92 -1.09 -6.22
N ASN A 59 0.97 -0.35 -5.64
CA ASN A 59 0.63 0.99 -6.13
C ASN A 59 1.47 2.12 -5.50
N CYS A 60 2.26 1.81 -4.48
CA CYS A 60 2.99 2.83 -3.72
C CYS A 60 4.27 2.27 -3.10
N SER A 61 5.13 3.15 -2.57
CA SER A 61 6.33 2.78 -1.80
C SER A 61 6.04 2.48 -0.33
N GLY A 62 4.79 2.67 0.10
CA GLY A 62 4.32 2.48 1.47
C GLY A 62 3.97 3.81 2.13
N PHE A 63 2.91 3.79 2.93
CA PHE A 63 2.44 5.02 3.57
C PHE A 63 3.45 5.56 4.59
N GLY A 64 3.76 6.85 4.50
CA GLY A 64 4.78 7.49 5.33
C GLY A 64 6.20 6.99 5.06
N ASN A 65 6.45 6.32 3.92
CA ASN A 65 7.80 6.08 3.39
C ASN A 65 8.14 7.08 2.27
N GLU A 66 7.19 7.95 1.91
CA GLU A 66 7.30 8.99 0.88
C GLU A 66 7.96 10.29 1.40
N GLU A 67 8.25 10.40 2.71
CA GLU A 67 8.84 11.59 3.37
C GLU A 67 10.31 11.89 3.02
N ASN A 68 10.80 11.46 1.85
CA ASN A 68 12.12 11.86 1.34
C ASN A 68 12.10 12.27 -0.14
N ASN A 69 10.93 12.54 -0.75
CA ASN A 69 10.85 12.92 -2.16
C ASN A 69 9.94 14.13 -2.45
N GLU A 70 9.99 15.14 -1.58
CA GLU A 70 9.37 16.46 -1.81
C GLU A 70 10.07 17.31 -2.89
N ASN A 71 10.80 16.72 -3.84
CA ASN A 71 11.59 17.47 -4.84
C ASN A 71 11.30 17.15 -6.32
N ASN A 72 10.23 16.41 -6.67
CA ASN A 72 9.99 16.04 -8.08
C ASN A 72 8.57 16.32 -8.63
N ILE A 73 7.80 17.22 -8.01
CA ILE A 73 6.52 17.70 -8.58
C ILE A 73 6.57 19.22 -8.81
N GLU A 74 7.66 19.75 -9.37
CA GLU A 74 7.70 21.10 -9.95
C GLU A 74 8.65 21.18 -11.17
N LYS A 75 8.58 20.21 -12.10
CA LYS A 75 9.20 20.34 -13.45
C LYS A 75 8.38 19.73 -14.59
N LEU A 76 7.06 19.83 -14.49
CA LEU A 76 6.15 19.60 -15.62
C LEU A 76 5.06 20.67 -15.57
N ASN A 77 5.46 21.91 -15.86
CA ASN A 77 4.63 22.98 -16.39
C ASN A 77 5.54 23.87 -17.24
#